data_AF-A0A7Y4TFI1-F1
#
_entry.id   AF-A0A7Y4TFI1-F1
#
_cell.length_a   1.000
_cell.length_b   1.000
_cell.length_c   1.000
_cell.angle_alpha   90.00
_cell.angle_beta   90.00
_cell.angle_gamma   90.00
#
_symmetry.space_group_name_H-M   'P 1'
#
loop_
_entity.id
_entity.type
_entity.pdbx_description
1 polymer ?
#
loop_
_entity_poly.entity_id
_entity_poly.type
_entity_poly.pdbx_seq_one_letter_code
_entity_poly.pdbx_strand_id
1 'polypeptide(L)'
;MLARALVLLAVVIMGRAPALADDRSDACGYVYPVDGYSAKVGELLIELPVNDRLVVNGVVRAEHARYDEGSTPRPWHDSANTAEIAATSDYVLVRTLWTDCVDYSWSRIYVLDQSGSLIATSALWSIHDEFWFKMDATGLTFASDWFCGKDGGAPAGRAYVYVLRKGSTTFRKEERGWKETCSDTASLRANRVFFTPMQPILPANK
;
A
#
# COMPACT_ATOMS: atom_id res chain seq x y z
N MET A 1 -7.44 -71.61 -29.29
CA MET A 1 -6.14 -71.07 -28.85
C MET A 1 -6.28 -69.56 -28.71
N LEU A 2 -5.89 -69.01 -27.55
CA LEU A 2 -5.58 -67.60 -27.25
C LEU A 2 -6.62 -66.53 -27.64
N ALA A 3 -7.37 -66.01 -26.68
CA ALA A 3 -7.02 -64.85 -25.84
C ALA A 3 -7.38 -63.51 -26.48
N ARG A 4 -8.27 -62.75 -25.83
CA ARG A 4 -8.00 -61.38 -25.35
C ARG A 4 -9.23 -60.81 -24.65
N ALA A 5 -9.13 -60.77 -23.33
CA ALA A 5 -9.88 -59.87 -22.49
C ALA A 5 -9.52 -58.42 -22.83
N LEU A 6 -10.51 -57.52 -22.81
CA LEU A 6 -10.25 -56.12 -22.50
C LEU A 6 -11.43 -55.60 -21.67
N VAL A 7 -11.21 -55.62 -20.36
CA VAL A 7 -12.00 -54.90 -19.37
C VAL A 7 -11.68 -53.43 -19.57
N LEU A 8 -12.66 -52.63 -20.01
CA LEU A 8 -12.56 -51.17 -20.01
C LEU A 8 -12.64 -50.68 -18.57
N LEU A 9 -11.47 -50.50 -17.96
CA LEU A 9 -11.31 -49.76 -16.72
C LEU A 9 -11.49 -48.28 -17.07
N ALA A 10 -12.66 -47.71 -16.76
CA ALA A 10 -12.86 -46.27 -16.80
C ALA A 10 -12.01 -45.64 -15.69
N VAL A 11 -10.81 -45.19 -16.03
CA VAL A 11 -10.00 -44.34 -15.17
C VAL A 11 -10.72 -43.00 -15.09
N VAL A 12 -11.37 -42.76 -13.95
CA VAL A 12 -11.77 -41.40 -13.53
C VAL A 12 -10.47 -40.64 -13.31
N ILE A 13 -10.01 -39.95 -14.34
CA ILE A 13 -9.01 -38.91 -14.18
C ILE A 13 -9.74 -37.77 -13.47
N MET A 14 -9.75 -37.81 -12.13
CA MET A 14 -9.87 -36.61 -11.34
C MET A 14 -8.72 -35.71 -11.79
N GLY A 15 -9.01 -34.80 -12.71
CA GLY A 15 -8.17 -33.65 -12.98
C GLY A 15 -8.07 -32.88 -11.68
N ARG A 16 -7.09 -33.22 -10.85
CA ARG A 16 -6.46 -32.23 -9.98
C ARG A 16 -6.00 -31.16 -10.94
N ALA A 17 -6.71 -30.04 -10.95
CA ALA A 17 -6.15 -28.81 -11.49
C ALA A 17 -4.73 -28.73 -10.92
N PRO A 18 -3.69 -28.57 -11.75
CA PRO A 18 -2.39 -28.26 -11.20
C PRO A 18 -2.63 -27.08 -10.26
N ALA A 19 -2.19 -27.21 -9.01
CA ALA A 19 -2.00 -26.03 -8.19
C ALA A 19 -1.09 -25.15 -9.04
N LEU A 20 -1.66 -24.11 -9.64
CA LEU A 20 -0.89 -23.03 -10.24
C LEU A 20 0.05 -22.64 -9.10
N ALA A 21 1.34 -22.92 -9.30
CA ALA A 21 2.36 -22.29 -8.49
C ALA A 21 2.01 -20.80 -8.53
N ASP A 22 1.80 -20.21 -7.36
CA ASP A 22 1.45 -18.80 -7.29
C ASP A 22 2.69 -18.03 -7.74
N ASP A 23 2.76 -17.68 -9.04
CA ASP A 23 3.86 -16.94 -9.68
C ASP A 23 4.22 -15.65 -8.90
N ARG A 24 3.31 -15.18 -8.04
CA ARG A 24 3.53 -14.05 -7.14
C ARG A 24 4.57 -14.34 -6.06
N SER A 25 4.78 -15.57 -5.61
CA SER A 25 5.82 -15.85 -4.58
C SER A 25 7.24 -15.69 -5.14
N ASP A 26 7.43 -15.89 -6.44
CA ASP A 26 8.72 -15.67 -7.10
C ASP A 26 9.01 -14.18 -7.29
N ALA A 27 7.97 -13.34 -7.46
CA ALA A 27 8.07 -11.90 -7.59
C ALA A 27 8.08 -11.16 -6.23
N CYS A 28 7.20 -11.53 -5.31
CA CYS A 28 6.98 -10.90 -4.00
C CYS A 28 7.86 -11.48 -2.89
N GLY A 29 8.53 -12.62 -3.13
CA GLY A 29 9.10 -13.44 -2.06
C GLY A 29 8.03 -14.19 -1.26
N TYR A 30 8.35 -14.59 -0.03
CA TYR A 30 7.44 -15.37 0.81
C TYR A 30 6.20 -14.56 1.20
N VAL A 31 5.02 -15.04 0.81
CA VAL A 31 3.72 -14.42 1.11
C VAL A 31 2.85 -15.36 1.95
N TYR A 32 2.12 -14.81 2.92
CA TYR A 32 1.20 -15.55 3.79
C TYR A 32 -0.14 -14.82 3.94
N PRO A 33 -1.24 -15.51 4.29
CA PRO A 33 -2.55 -14.88 4.37
C PRO A 33 -2.66 -13.92 5.56
N VAL A 34 -3.31 -12.78 5.32
CA VAL A 34 -3.52 -11.70 6.32
C VAL A 34 -4.97 -11.19 6.21
N ASP A 35 -5.62 -11.01 7.36
CA ASP A 35 -6.99 -10.46 7.46
C ASP A 35 -7.00 -8.94 7.66
N GLY A 36 -5.87 -8.34 8.01
CA GLY A 36 -5.73 -6.91 8.17
C GLY A 36 -4.42 -6.50 8.80
N TYR A 37 -4.32 -5.22 9.15
CA TYR A 37 -3.15 -4.68 9.85
C TYR A 37 -3.59 -3.86 11.06
N SER A 38 -2.78 -3.85 12.11
CA SER A 38 -3.02 -3.07 13.31
C SER A 38 -1.75 -2.38 13.80
N ALA A 39 -1.91 -1.22 14.43
CA ALA A 39 -0.84 -0.55 15.15
C ALA A 39 -1.41 0.23 16.34
N LYS A 40 -0.54 0.45 17.33
CA LYS A 40 -0.81 1.35 18.45
C LYS A 40 0.10 2.57 18.37
N VAL A 41 -0.49 3.76 18.44
CA VAL A 41 0.24 5.03 18.46
C VAL A 41 -0.31 5.87 19.61
N GLY A 42 0.45 5.99 20.70
CA GLY A 42 -0.07 6.56 21.94
C GLY A 42 -1.29 5.78 22.43
N GLU A 43 -2.41 6.46 22.61
CA GLU A 43 -3.70 5.87 23.02
C GLU A 43 -4.57 5.41 21.84
N LEU A 44 -4.11 5.60 20.59
CA LEU A 44 -4.85 5.20 19.41
C LEU A 44 -4.54 3.74 19.07
N LEU A 45 -5.59 2.93 18.96
CA LEU A 45 -5.58 1.67 18.24
C LEU A 45 -6.08 1.93 16.82
N ILE A 46 -5.21 1.70 15.84
CA ILE A 46 -5.50 1.90 14.42
C ILE A 46 -5.51 0.55 13.74
N GLU A 47 -6.59 0.26 13.03
CA GLU A 47 -6.82 -1.02 12.36
C GLU A 47 -7.25 -0.80 10.91
N LEU A 48 -6.73 -1.65 10.04
CA LEU A 48 -7.07 -1.76 8.63
C LEU A 48 -7.60 -3.18 8.39
N PRO A 49 -8.88 -3.47 8.70
CA PRO A 49 -9.48 -4.77 8.42
C PRO A 49 -9.56 -5.12 6.92
N VAL A 50 -9.99 -6.35 6.63
CA VAL A 50 -10.06 -6.99 5.29
C VAL A 50 -10.92 -6.28 4.24
N ASN A 51 -11.51 -5.14 4.56
CA ASN A 51 -12.29 -4.32 3.63
C ASN A 51 -11.70 -2.92 3.40
N ASP A 52 -10.43 -2.71 3.77
CA ASP A 52 -9.70 -1.44 3.57
C ASP A 52 -10.40 -0.24 4.22
N ARG A 53 -11.15 -0.49 5.29
CA ARG A 53 -11.64 0.56 6.17
C ARG A 53 -10.50 1.01 7.07
N LEU A 54 -10.41 2.31 7.32
CA LEU A 54 -9.58 2.82 8.40
C LEU A 54 -10.43 2.88 9.66
N VAL A 55 -10.08 2.07 10.67
CA VAL A 55 -10.76 2.04 11.97
C VAL A 55 -9.80 2.59 13.02
N VAL A 56 -10.28 3.54 13.83
CA VAL A 56 -9.51 4.13 14.93
C VAL A 56 -10.33 4.03 16.20
N ASN A 57 -9.80 3.33 17.21
CA ASN A 57 -10.49 3.04 18.47
C ASN A 57 -11.91 2.46 18.26
N GLY A 58 -12.04 1.54 17.30
CA GLY A 58 -13.32 0.91 16.95
C GLY A 58 -14.27 1.76 16.09
N VAL A 59 -13.92 3.01 15.77
CA VAL A 59 -14.72 3.91 14.92
C VAL A 59 -14.18 3.93 13.51
N VAL A 60 -15.04 3.68 12.51
CA VAL A 60 -14.66 3.81 11.09
C VAL A 60 -14.43 5.30 10.78
N ARG A 61 -13.19 5.63 10.39
CA ARG A 61 -12.78 6.98 10.00
C ARG A 61 -12.76 7.19 8.49
N ALA A 62 -12.51 6.14 7.73
CA ALA A 62 -12.58 6.15 6.28
C ALA A 62 -13.11 4.80 5.76
N GLU A 63 -13.90 4.84 4.71
CA GLU A 63 -14.30 3.68 3.93
C GLU A 63 -14.11 4.03 2.46
N HIS A 64 -13.40 3.18 1.74
CA HIS A 64 -13.16 3.37 0.32
C HIS A 64 -13.70 2.17 -0.44
N ALA A 65 -14.50 2.46 -1.47
CA ALA A 65 -14.95 1.43 -2.40
C ALA A 65 -13.73 0.81 -3.09
N ARG A 66 -13.82 -0.49 -3.36
CA ARG A 66 -12.77 -1.27 -4.04
C ARG A 66 -12.35 -0.55 -5.33
N TYR A 67 -11.04 -0.51 -5.58
CA TYR A 67 -10.52 -0.25 -6.91
C TYR A 67 -11.09 -1.34 -7.84
N ASP A 68 -12.08 -0.95 -8.62
CA ASP A 68 -12.79 -1.64 -9.72
C ASP A 68 -13.59 -2.93 -9.46
N GLU A 69 -14.77 -2.93 -10.09
CA GLU A 69 -15.79 -3.99 -10.14
C GLU A 69 -15.28 -5.22 -10.91
N GLY A 70 -15.21 -6.38 -10.25
CA GLY A 70 -14.88 -7.62 -10.96
C GLY A 70 -14.49 -8.81 -10.08
N SER A 71 -15.37 -9.24 -9.18
CA SER A 71 -15.37 -10.55 -8.47
C SER A 71 -14.33 -10.88 -7.39
N THR A 72 -13.28 -10.09 -7.16
CA THR A 72 -12.29 -10.44 -6.11
C THR A 72 -12.55 -9.67 -4.81
N PRO A 73 -12.75 -10.32 -3.64
CA PRO A 73 -12.49 -9.64 -2.38
C PRO A 73 -10.98 -9.52 -2.23
N ARG A 74 -10.38 -8.30 -2.21
CA ARG A 74 -9.10 -8.04 -1.53
C ARG A 74 -8.88 -6.59 -1.08
N PRO A 75 -8.28 -6.43 0.11
CA PRO A 75 -7.15 -5.52 0.26
C PRO A 75 -5.93 -6.16 0.94
N TRP A 76 -6.07 -7.22 1.75
CA TRP A 76 -4.94 -7.80 2.52
C TRP A 76 -4.72 -9.30 2.37
N HIS A 77 -5.51 -10.01 1.57
CA HIS A 77 -5.61 -11.49 1.60
C HIS A 77 -4.28 -12.25 1.56
N ASP A 78 -3.19 -11.57 1.19
CA ASP A 78 -1.83 -12.01 1.33
C ASP A 78 -0.92 -10.83 1.77
N SER A 79 0.20 -11.15 2.43
CA SER A 79 1.13 -10.21 3.06
C SER A 79 2.01 -9.40 2.09
N ALA A 80 1.86 -9.57 0.78
CA ALA A 80 2.56 -8.75 -0.21
C ALA A 80 2.00 -7.32 -0.20
N ASN A 81 0.72 -7.19 0.12
CA ASN A 81 0.09 -5.93 0.41
C ASN A 81 0.40 -5.52 1.85
N THR A 82 1.02 -4.37 2.04
CA THR A 82 1.50 -3.94 3.36
C THR A 82 0.79 -2.69 3.85
N ALA A 83 0.79 -2.51 5.17
CA ALA A 83 0.40 -1.27 5.80
C ALA A 83 1.54 -0.78 6.69
N GLU A 84 1.75 0.52 6.69
CA GLU A 84 2.75 1.17 7.52
C GLU A 84 2.17 2.38 8.23
N ILE A 85 2.82 2.76 9.31
CA ILE A 85 2.39 3.86 10.16
C ILE A 85 3.56 4.77 10.54
N ALA A 86 3.32 6.06 10.61
CA ALA A 86 4.27 7.03 11.14
C ALA A 86 3.56 8.01 12.08
N ALA A 87 4.24 8.41 13.16
CA ALA A 87 3.77 9.47 14.03
C ALA A 87 4.70 10.67 13.91
N THR A 88 4.12 11.85 13.73
CA THR A 88 4.81 13.14 13.77
C THR A 88 4.25 13.97 14.93
N SER A 89 4.78 15.18 15.16
CA SER A 89 4.22 16.09 16.17
C SER A 89 2.77 16.49 15.86
N ASP A 90 2.43 16.57 14.57
CA ASP A 90 1.18 17.18 14.11
C ASP A 90 0.17 16.12 13.65
N TYR A 91 0.63 14.96 13.18
CA TYR A 91 -0.20 13.93 12.55
C TYR A 91 0.21 12.49 12.87
N VAL A 92 -0.74 11.59 12.74
CA VAL A 92 -0.51 10.16 12.55
C VAL A 92 -0.81 9.81 11.09
N LEU A 93 0.16 9.23 10.41
CA LEU A 93 0.10 8.87 9.00
C LEU A 93 -0.03 7.36 8.87
N VAL A 94 -1.01 6.89 8.10
CA VAL A 94 -1.18 5.46 7.80
C VAL A 94 -1.09 5.30 6.29
N ARG A 95 -0.16 4.48 5.81
CA ARG A 95 0.01 4.19 4.38
C ARG A 95 -0.36 2.74 4.10
N THR A 96 -1.15 2.52 3.07
CA THR A 96 -1.37 1.20 2.49
C THR A 96 -0.58 1.09 1.20
N LEU A 97 -0.05 -0.10 0.91
CA LEU A 97 0.66 -0.41 -0.31
C LEU A 97 0.11 -1.72 -0.88
N TRP A 98 -0.30 -1.65 -2.13
CA TRP A 98 -0.66 -2.78 -2.95
C TRP A 98 0.31 -2.85 -4.10
N THR A 99 1.00 -3.96 -4.22
CA THR A 99 2.03 -4.12 -5.22
C THR A 99 1.68 -5.27 -6.15
N ASP A 100 2.02 -5.12 -7.42
CA ASP A 100 2.07 -6.24 -8.36
C ASP A 100 3.35 -7.08 -8.18
N CYS A 101 4.27 -6.63 -7.31
CA CYS A 101 5.60 -7.19 -7.03
C CYS A 101 6.55 -7.20 -8.22
N VAL A 102 6.22 -6.52 -9.32
CA VAL A 102 7.01 -6.51 -10.55
C VAL A 102 7.42 -5.11 -10.92
N ASP A 103 6.50 -4.15 -10.95
CA ASP A 103 6.76 -2.80 -11.49
C ASP A 103 6.07 -1.70 -10.68
N TYR A 104 4.87 -1.95 -10.14
CA TYR A 104 4.02 -0.89 -9.61
C TYR A 104 3.50 -1.16 -8.21
N SER A 105 3.44 -0.08 -7.43
CA SER A 105 2.75 -0.04 -6.14
C SER A 105 1.68 1.04 -6.17
N TRP A 106 0.43 0.62 -6.00
CA TRP A 106 -0.69 1.51 -5.68
C TRP A 106 -0.72 1.72 -4.18
N SER A 107 -0.65 2.97 -3.74
CA SER A 107 -0.70 3.26 -2.32
C SER A 107 -1.80 4.26 -1.99
N ARG A 108 -2.24 4.22 -0.74
CA ARG A 108 -3.09 5.25 -0.17
C ARG A 108 -2.44 5.77 1.09
N ILE A 109 -2.58 7.07 1.32
CA ILE A 109 -2.25 7.68 2.61
C ILE A 109 -3.52 8.14 3.31
N TYR A 110 -3.61 7.87 4.60
CA TYR A 110 -4.53 8.48 5.54
C TYR A 110 -3.73 9.39 6.47
N VAL A 111 -4.20 10.62 6.62
CA VAL A 111 -3.62 11.61 7.53
C VAL A 111 -4.62 11.84 8.65
N LEU A 112 -4.27 11.40 9.85
CA LEU A 112 -5.03 11.59 11.07
C LEU A 112 -4.42 12.72 11.89
N ASP A 113 -5.23 13.46 12.63
CA ASP A 113 -4.74 14.28 13.74
C ASP A 113 -4.30 13.38 14.91
N GLN A 114 -3.72 13.99 15.96
CA GLN A 114 -3.28 13.28 17.17
C GLN A 114 -4.45 12.65 17.96
N SER A 115 -5.70 13.05 17.71
CA SER A 115 -6.89 12.43 18.31
C SER A 115 -7.39 11.22 17.51
N GLY A 116 -6.79 10.93 16.35
CA GLY A 116 -7.21 9.87 15.47
C GLY A 116 -8.40 10.24 14.57
N SER A 117 -8.67 11.54 14.38
CA SER A 117 -9.67 12.02 13.42
C SER A 117 -9.05 12.17 12.04
N LEU A 118 -9.76 11.76 10.99
CA LEU A 118 -9.28 11.87 9.62
C LEU A 118 -9.27 13.33 9.17
N ILE A 119 -8.09 13.82 8.78
CA ILE A 119 -7.89 15.14 8.17
C ILE A 119 -7.95 15.05 6.65
N ALA A 120 -7.22 14.10 6.08
CA ALA A 120 -7.07 13.96 4.64
C ALA A 120 -6.77 12.53 4.23
N THR A 121 -7.07 12.20 2.97
CA THR A 121 -6.62 10.98 2.33
C THR A 121 -6.32 11.24 0.86
N SER A 122 -5.41 10.46 0.28
CA SER A 122 -5.10 10.51 -1.14
C SER A 122 -4.64 9.16 -1.64
N ALA A 123 -5.03 8.81 -2.87
CA ALA A 123 -4.32 7.82 -3.65
C ALA A 123 -2.95 8.39 -4.05
N LEU A 124 -1.93 7.55 -4.02
CA LEU A 124 -0.54 7.89 -4.31
C LEU A 124 0.04 6.83 -5.25
N TRP A 125 0.93 7.28 -6.13
CA TRP A 125 1.58 6.43 -7.13
C TRP A 125 3.09 6.45 -6.92
N SER A 126 3.70 5.27 -6.91
CA SER A 126 5.14 5.07 -6.89
C SER A 126 5.53 3.92 -7.83
N ILE A 127 6.75 4.00 -8.34
CA ILE A 127 7.45 2.84 -8.91
C ILE A 127 8.02 2.11 -7.69
N HIS A 128 7.60 0.86 -7.48
CA HIS A 128 7.91 0.10 -6.26
C HIS A 128 7.69 0.94 -4.97
N ASP A 129 8.63 0.85 -4.03
CA ASP A 129 8.64 1.58 -2.76
C ASP A 129 9.58 2.80 -2.75
N GLU A 130 9.96 3.28 -3.94
CA GLU A 130 10.85 4.43 -4.10
C GLU A 130 10.07 5.73 -3.95
N PHE A 131 9.72 6.04 -2.71
CA PHE A 131 9.02 7.28 -2.34
C PHE A 131 9.48 7.79 -0.98
N TRP A 132 9.09 9.02 -0.66
CA TRP A 132 9.32 9.61 0.63
C TRP A 132 8.24 10.62 1.01
N PHE A 133 8.10 10.78 2.33
CA PHE A 133 7.30 11.84 2.93
C PHE A 133 8.22 12.77 3.69
N LYS A 134 7.92 14.07 3.68
CA LYS A 134 8.64 15.09 4.42
C LYS A 134 7.66 16.00 5.12
N MET A 135 7.98 16.36 6.36
CA MET A 135 7.24 17.37 7.11
C MET A 135 8.06 18.65 7.21
N ASP A 136 7.49 19.79 6.84
CA ASP A 136 8.12 21.09 7.08
C ASP A 136 7.07 22.16 7.42
N ALA A 137 7.49 23.44 7.45
CA ALA A 137 6.60 24.55 7.76
C ALA A 137 5.42 24.70 6.77
N THR A 138 5.54 24.18 5.54
CA THR A 138 4.47 24.22 4.54
C THR A 138 3.43 23.13 4.77
N GLY A 139 3.85 21.99 5.33
CA GLY A 139 3.00 20.84 5.65
C GLY A 139 3.66 19.51 5.30
N LEU A 140 2.84 18.52 4.95
CA LEU A 140 3.27 17.19 4.55
C LEU A 140 3.46 17.14 3.04
N THR A 141 4.65 16.81 2.58
CA THR A 141 4.97 16.59 1.18
C THR A 141 5.21 15.11 0.91
N PHE A 142 4.64 14.61 -0.17
CA PHE A 142 4.91 13.30 -0.76
C PHE A 142 5.59 13.47 -2.11
N ALA A 143 6.64 12.69 -2.34
CA ALA A 143 7.25 12.52 -3.66
C ALA A 143 7.65 11.05 -3.86
N SER A 144 7.74 10.64 -5.12
CA SER A 144 8.14 9.30 -5.53
C SER A 144 8.93 9.36 -6.83
N ASP A 145 9.65 8.28 -7.11
CA ASP A 145 10.48 8.18 -8.31
C ASP A 145 9.65 8.23 -9.59
N TRP A 146 8.37 7.84 -9.52
CA TRP A 146 7.39 8.07 -10.59
C TRP A 146 7.34 9.54 -11.04
N PHE A 147 7.35 10.49 -10.09
CA PHE A 147 7.32 11.93 -10.40
C PHE A 147 8.70 12.53 -10.67
N CYS A 148 9.76 11.81 -10.32
CA CYS A 148 11.15 12.20 -10.57
C CYS A 148 11.69 11.67 -11.90
N GLY A 149 11.03 10.67 -12.49
CA GLY A 149 11.36 10.06 -13.77
C GLY A 149 10.76 10.78 -14.97
N LYS A 150 11.09 10.28 -16.17
CA LYS A 150 10.57 10.82 -17.45
C LYS A 150 9.04 10.72 -17.55
N ASP A 151 8.46 9.74 -16.87
CA ASP A 151 7.02 9.46 -16.88
C ASP A 151 6.21 10.38 -15.96
N GLY A 152 6.88 11.16 -15.10
CA GLY A 152 6.24 12.13 -14.21
C GLY A 152 5.55 13.28 -14.96
N GLY A 153 5.96 13.54 -16.20
CA GLY A 153 5.38 14.60 -17.06
C GLY A 153 5.74 16.03 -16.64
N ALA A 154 6.69 16.20 -15.71
CA ALA A 154 7.14 17.52 -15.26
C ALA A 154 8.06 18.18 -16.31
N PRO A 155 8.09 19.53 -16.39
CA PRO A 155 9.04 20.24 -17.26
C PRO A 155 10.51 19.92 -16.92
N ALA A 156 11.41 20.16 -17.87
CA ALA A 156 12.84 19.91 -17.68
C ALA A 156 13.39 20.63 -16.43
N GLY A 157 14.10 19.88 -15.58
CA GLY A 157 14.64 20.39 -14.30
C GLY A 157 13.59 20.57 -13.19
N ARG A 158 12.34 20.12 -13.41
CA ARG A 158 11.25 20.12 -12.42
C ARG A 158 10.84 18.69 -12.09
N ALA A 159 10.16 18.54 -10.95
CA ALA A 159 9.49 17.33 -10.53
C ALA A 159 8.12 17.69 -9.95
N TYR A 160 7.16 16.78 -10.03
CA TYR A 160 5.90 16.92 -9.32
C TYR A 160 5.98 16.34 -7.92
N VAL A 161 5.30 16.99 -6.98
CA VAL A 161 5.09 16.51 -5.61
C VAL A 161 3.63 16.70 -5.23
N TYR A 162 3.16 15.97 -4.21
CA TYR A 162 1.85 16.20 -3.63
C TYR A 162 2.00 16.79 -2.23
N VAL A 163 1.41 17.96 -2.00
CA VAL A 163 1.53 18.69 -0.74
C VAL A 163 0.19 18.80 -0.05
N LEU A 164 0.10 18.29 1.16
CA LEU A 164 -0.96 18.63 2.12
C LEU A 164 -0.49 19.79 2.97
N ARG A 165 -0.94 21.00 2.63
CA ARG A 165 -0.58 22.21 3.38
C ARG A 165 -1.17 22.17 4.79
N LYS A 166 -0.48 22.77 5.77
CA LYS A 166 -0.97 22.84 7.15
C LYS A 166 -2.37 23.47 7.20
N GLY A 167 -3.32 22.77 7.84
CA GLY A 167 -4.74 23.17 7.92
C GLY A 167 -5.58 22.85 6.67
N SER A 168 -4.99 22.26 5.62
CA SER A 168 -5.72 21.74 4.46
C SER A 168 -6.26 20.35 4.74
N THR A 169 -7.32 19.96 4.03
CA THR A 169 -7.90 18.60 4.02
C THR A 169 -7.66 17.87 2.71
N THR A 170 -6.87 18.46 1.79
CA THR A 170 -6.63 17.90 0.45
C THR A 170 -5.19 18.13 0.02
N PHE A 171 -4.61 17.09 -0.59
CA PHE A 171 -3.31 17.16 -1.25
C PHE A 171 -3.40 17.92 -2.56
N ARG A 172 -2.42 18.77 -2.85
CA ARG A 172 -2.31 19.47 -4.13
C ARG A 172 -1.05 19.03 -4.85
N LYS A 173 -1.19 18.72 -6.14
CA LYS A 173 -0.04 18.49 -7.02
C LYS A 173 0.67 19.83 -7.24
N GLU A 174 1.95 19.90 -6.93
CA GLU A 174 2.78 21.09 -7.08
C GLU A 174 4.08 20.77 -7.83
N GLU A 175 4.63 21.78 -8.49
CA GLU A 175 5.94 21.68 -9.14
C GLU A 175 7.04 22.15 -8.19
N ARG A 176 8.13 21.39 -8.16
CA ARG A 176 9.35 21.67 -7.40
C ARG A 176 10.58 21.47 -8.27
N GLY A 177 11.72 21.99 -7.83
CA GLY A 177 13.00 21.76 -8.50
C GLY A 177 13.33 20.28 -8.47
N TRP A 178 13.77 19.72 -9.59
CA TRP A 178 14.15 18.31 -9.64
C TRP A 178 15.29 18.02 -8.66
N LYS A 179 16.29 18.92 -8.59
CA LYS A 179 17.45 18.70 -7.73
C LYS A 179 17.08 18.53 -6.26
N GLU A 180 16.22 19.40 -5.74
CA GLU A 180 15.81 19.44 -4.33
C GLU A 180 14.87 18.27 -3.94
N THR A 181 14.17 17.71 -4.93
CA THR A 181 13.12 16.70 -4.77
C THR A 181 13.63 15.28 -5.05
N CYS A 182 14.57 15.12 -5.98
CA CYS A 182 14.89 13.81 -6.56
C CYS A 182 16.37 13.43 -6.48
N SER A 183 17.28 14.36 -6.18
CA SER A 183 18.74 14.07 -6.22
C SER A 183 19.54 14.56 -5.03
N ASP A 184 19.05 15.56 -4.30
CA ASP A 184 19.74 16.09 -3.13
C ASP A 184 19.48 15.22 -1.90
N THR A 185 20.36 14.24 -1.68
CA THR A 185 20.27 13.30 -0.56
C THR A 185 20.23 13.96 0.82
N ALA A 186 20.80 15.16 1.00
CA ALA A 186 20.72 15.88 2.27
C ALA A 186 19.32 16.50 2.46
N SER A 187 18.77 17.13 1.42
CA SER A 187 17.40 17.65 1.40
C SER A 187 16.35 16.54 1.61
N LEU A 188 16.60 15.36 1.04
CA LEU A 188 15.76 14.17 1.12
C LEU A 188 15.76 13.53 2.51
N ARG A 189 16.86 13.65 3.27
CA ARG A 189 16.97 13.10 4.63
C ARG A 189 16.43 14.06 5.68
N ALA A 190 16.55 15.37 5.46
CA ALA A 190 16.07 16.38 6.40
C ALA A 190 14.54 16.35 6.53
N ASN A 191 14.06 16.18 7.77
CA ASN A 191 12.64 16.12 8.13
C ASN A 191 11.84 15.03 7.39
N ARG A 192 12.51 13.97 6.94
CA ARG A 192 11.84 12.81 6.37
C ARG A 192 10.98 12.15 7.43
N VAL A 193 9.76 11.77 7.05
CA VAL A 193 8.89 10.94 7.86
C VAL A 193 9.24 9.48 7.59
N PHE A 194 9.62 8.77 8.66
CA PHE A 194 9.92 7.35 8.61
C PHE A 194 8.71 6.57 9.05
N PHE A 195 8.32 5.61 8.22
CA PHE A 195 7.22 4.71 8.47
C PHE A 195 7.75 3.41 9.07
N THR A 196 6.95 2.82 9.95
CA THR A 196 7.17 1.51 10.54
C THR A 196 6.08 0.57 10.06
N PRO A 197 6.39 -0.70 9.70
CA PRO A 197 5.37 -1.68 9.36
C PRO A 197 4.33 -1.84 10.48
N MET A 198 3.06 -1.92 10.09
CA MET A 198 1.99 -2.30 11.00
C MET A 198 2.00 -3.82 11.24
N GLN A 199 1.46 -4.25 12.37
CA GLN A 199 1.39 -5.67 12.72
C GLN A 199 0.31 -6.36 11.89
N PRO A 200 0.61 -7.43 11.13
CA PRO A 200 -0.41 -8.21 10.43
C PRO A 200 -1.35 -8.90 11.43
N ILE A 201 -2.64 -8.88 11.11
CA ILE A 201 -3.70 -9.64 11.76
C ILE A 201 -3.84 -10.94 10.97
N LEU A 202 -3.43 -12.06 11.57
CA LEU A 202 -3.51 -13.36 10.92
C LEU A 202 -4.94 -13.91 10.96
N PRO A 203 -5.36 -14.69 9.95
CA PRO A 203 -6.65 -15.36 9.97
C PRO A 203 -6.79 -16.23 11.23
N ALA A 204 -7.94 -16.13 11.90
CA ALA A 204 -8.27 -17.06 12.96
C ALA A 204 -8.40 -18.47 12.35
N ASN A 205 -7.45 -19.35 12.67
CA ASN A 205 -7.32 -20.76 12.25
C ASN A 205 -8.49 -21.28 11.39
N LYS A 206 -8.28 -21.39 10.08
CA LYS A 206 -9.12 -22.20 9.20
C LYS A 206 -8.68 -23.65 9.23
#